data_AF-A0A3D5FDY5-F1
#
_entry.id   AF-A0A3D5FDY5-F1
#
_cell.length_a   1.000
_cell.length_b   1.000
_cell.length_c   1.000
_cell.angle_alpha   90.00
_cell.angle_beta   90.00
_cell.angle_gamma   90.00
#
_symmetry.space_group_name_H-M   'P 1'
#
loop_
_entity.id
_entity.type
_entity.pdbx_description
1 polymer ?
#
loop_
_entity_poly.entity_id
_entity_poly.type
_entity_poly.pdbx_seq_one_letter_code
_entity_poly.pdbx_strand_id
1 'polypeptide(L)'
;MKRILLMMCVPLFATGPAFAQVAVEEVSWTQDTSFKSCDADDVCTTHKEIKLDRQQIKVGESIGITSLDTGEPIAIISPDTGEPIATFTVQSIKWSREVKMCWLGDTAEQSKSYITVSDCKK
;
A
#
# COMPACT_ATOMS: atom_id res chain seq x y z
N MET A 1 -50.93 32.60 -5.08
CA MET A 1 -49.59 32.22 -4.58
C MET A 1 -49.35 30.76 -4.91
N LYS A 2 -48.38 30.44 -5.77
CA LYS A 2 -48.16 29.10 -6.36
C LYS A 2 -46.98 28.43 -5.64
N ARG A 3 -47.23 27.35 -4.91
CA ARG A 3 -46.20 26.60 -4.17
C ARG A 3 -45.47 25.66 -5.14
N ILE A 4 -44.20 25.93 -5.39
CA ILE A 4 -43.30 25.06 -6.17
C ILE A 4 -42.76 23.98 -5.21
N LEU A 5 -43.14 22.73 -5.44
CA LEU A 5 -42.61 21.58 -4.72
C LEU A 5 -41.28 21.20 -5.39
N LEU A 6 -40.16 21.62 -4.80
CA LEU A 6 -38.82 21.21 -5.23
C LEU A 6 -38.56 19.79 -4.73
N MET A 7 -38.70 18.83 -5.64
CA MET A 7 -38.33 17.44 -5.45
C MET A 7 -36.80 17.35 -5.48
N MET A 8 -36.14 17.33 -4.32
CA MET A 8 -34.70 17.09 -4.22
C MET A 8 -34.42 15.61 -4.46
N CYS A 9 -33.85 15.27 -5.63
CA CYS A 9 -33.16 14.01 -5.84
C CYS A 9 -31.93 13.97 -4.92
N VAL A 10 -31.94 13.06 -3.95
CA VAL A 10 -30.75 12.71 -3.18
C VAL A 10 -29.83 11.89 -4.08
N PRO A 11 -28.58 12.32 -4.37
CA PRO A 11 -27.63 11.44 -5.02
C PRO A 11 -27.24 10.33 -4.04
N LEU A 12 -27.67 9.11 -4.31
CA LEU A 12 -27.10 7.91 -3.70
C LEU A 12 -25.63 7.84 -4.16
N PHE A 13 -24.72 8.33 -3.34
CA PHE A 13 -23.31 7.99 -3.45
C PHE A 13 -23.20 6.49 -3.18
N ALA A 14 -23.04 5.71 -4.24
CA ALA A 14 -22.66 4.31 -4.17
C ALA A 14 -21.23 4.23 -3.60
N THR A 15 -21.12 4.30 -2.28
CA THR A 15 -19.91 3.89 -1.58
C THR A 15 -19.89 2.37 -1.65
N GLY A 16 -19.09 1.82 -2.57
CA GLY A 16 -18.71 0.41 -2.51
C GLY A 16 -18.12 0.11 -1.11
N PRO A 17 -18.15 -1.14 -0.64
CA PRO A 17 -17.64 -1.47 0.68
C PRO A 17 -16.17 -1.05 0.78
N ALA A 18 -15.91 0.04 1.50
CA ALA A 18 -14.58 0.39 1.91
C ALA A 18 -14.21 -0.64 2.97
N PHE A 19 -13.42 -1.65 2.57
CA PHE A 19 -12.83 -2.59 3.52
C PHE A 19 -12.17 -1.78 4.64
N ALA A 20 -12.63 -1.96 5.87
CA ALA A 20 -12.15 -1.15 6.99
C ALA A 20 -10.65 -1.43 7.22
N GLN A 21 -9.81 -0.49 6.80
CA GLN A 21 -8.38 -0.49 7.04
C GLN A 21 -8.10 0.25 8.35
N VAL A 22 -7.23 -0.30 9.18
CA VAL A 22 -6.77 0.36 10.41
C VAL A 22 -5.26 0.48 10.40
N ALA A 23 -4.76 1.60 10.92
CA ALA A 23 -3.33 1.79 11.13
C ALA A 23 -2.85 0.91 12.29
N VAL A 24 -1.67 0.32 12.16
CA VAL A 24 -1.00 -0.51 13.16
C VAL A 24 0.50 -0.24 13.14
N GLU A 25 1.19 -0.55 14.24
CA GLU A 25 2.63 -0.27 14.39
C GLU A 25 3.53 -1.44 13.96
N GLU A 26 3.00 -2.67 13.99
CA GLU A 26 3.72 -3.90 13.71
C GLU A 26 2.78 -4.92 13.06
N VAL A 27 3.28 -5.67 12.08
CA VAL A 27 2.56 -6.79 11.47
C VAL A 27 3.50 -7.95 11.12
N SER A 28 2.91 -9.13 10.96
CA SER A 28 3.52 -10.31 10.37
C SER A 28 2.63 -10.89 9.27
N TRP A 29 3.20 -11.59 8.31
CA TRP A 29 2.47 -12.19 7.18
C TRP A 29 3.09 -13.51 6.77
N THR A 30 2.42 -14.25 5.88
CA THR A 30 2.98 -15.50 5.32
C THR A 30 3.11 -15.48 3.81
N GLN A 31 2.53 -14.49 3.13
CA GLN A 31 2.53 -14.39 1.68
C GLN A 31 2.98 -12.99 1.23
N ASP A 32 4.06 -12.97 0.46
CA ASP A 32 4.56 -11.77 -0.24
C ASP A 32 3.73 -11.62 -1.54
N THR A 33 3.00 -10.51 -1.73
CA THR A 33 2.02 -10.41 -2.83
C THR A 33 2.55 -9.55 -3.99
N SER A 34 2.81 -8.27 -3.72
CA SER A 34 3.26 -7.34 -4.77
C SER A 34 3.92 -6.10 -4.18
N PHE A 35 4.68 -5.42 -5.02
CA PHE A 35 5.23 -4.11 -4.73
C PHE A 35 4.81 -3.14 -5.83
N LYS A 36 4.16 -2.04 -5.43
CA LYS A 36 3.89 -0.91 -6.31
C LYS A 36 4.94 0.16 -6.03
N SER A 37 5.70 0.54 -7.05
CA SER A 37 6.64 1.66 -7.04
C SER A 37 6.10 2.77 -7.92
N CYS A 38 6.20 4.02 -7.48
CA CYS A 38 5.90 5.20 -8.27
C CYS A 38 7.11 6.14 -8.23
N ASP A 39 7.47 6.71 -9.37
CA ASP A 39 8.56 7.70 -9.46
C ASP A 39 8.06 9.14 -9.23
N ALA A 40 8.97 10.11 -9.34
CA ALA A 40 8.69 11.52 -9.15
C ALA A 40 7.73 12.11 -10.20
N ASP A 41 7.60 11.46 -11.37
CA ASP A 41 6.68 11.84 -12.45
C ASP A 41 5.32 11.14 -12.31
N ASP A 42 5.06 10.49 -11.18
CA ASP A 42 3.84 9.73 -10.88
C ASP A 42 3.60 8.52 -11.81
N VAL A 43 4.64 8.02 -12.47
CA VAL A 43 4.59 6.79 -13.25
C VAL A 43 4.75 5.61 -12.30
N CYS A 44 3.68 4.80 -12.20
CA CYS A 44 3.65 3.67 -11.27
C CYS A 44 3.82 2.33 -11.98
N THR A 45 4.73 1.51 -11.47
CA THR A 45 4.91 0.10 -11.86
C THR A 45 4.47 -0.82 -10.73
N THR A 46 3.82 -1.93 -11.07
CA THR A 46 3.49 -2.98 -10.10
C THR A 46 4.31 -4.23 -10.42
N HIS A 47 5.21 -4.57 -9.51
CA HIS A 47 5.96 -5.81 -9.51
C HIS A 47 5.11 -6.87 -8.81
N LYS A 48 4.74 -7.89 -9.58
CA LYS A 48 4.15 -9.13 -9.04
C LYS A 48 5.28 -10.10 -8.74
N GLU A 49 4.97 -11.17 -7.99
CA GLU A 49 5.95 -12.22 -7.69
C GLU A 49 7.22 -11.66 -7.05
N ILE A 50 7.06 -11.03 -5.88
CA ILE A 50 8.19 -10.50 -5.11
C ILE A 50 8.56 -11.43 -3.97
N LYS A 51 9.78 -11.31 -3.48
CA LYS A 51 10.22 -11.89 -2.21
C LYS A 51 10.70 -10.79 -1.27
N LEU A 52 10.16 -10.80 -0.06
CA LEU A 52 10.63 -9.94 1.02
C LEU A 52 11.68 -10.66 1.86
N ASP A 53 12.69 -9.92 2.34
CA ASP A 53 13.79 -10.47 3.14
C ASP A 53 13.35 -11.00 4.53
N ARG A 54 12.13 -10.67 4.96
CA ARG A 54 11.51 -11.06 6.23
C ARG A 54 9.99 -11.13 6.10
N GLN A 55 9.32 -11.61 7.15
CA GLN A 55 7.87 -11.79 7.21
C GLN A 55 7.20 -11.06 8.39
N GLN A 56 7.92 -10.10 9.00
CA GLN A 56 7.41 -9.22 10.04
C GLN A 56 8.09 -7.86 9.93
N ILE A 57 7.39 -6.78 10.28
CA ILE A 57 7.98 -5.44 10.25
C ILE A 57 7.28 -4.47 11.19
N LYS A 58 8.05 -3.50 11.68
CA LYS A 58 7.56 -2.32 12.41
C LYS A 58 7.65 -1.06 11.56
N VAL A 59 6.80 -0.09 11.88
CA VAL A 59 6.96 1.28 11.36
C VAL A 59 8.36 1.80 11.72
N GLY A 60 9.04 2.38 10.73
CA GLY A 60 10.41 2.88 10.81
C GLY A 60 11.48 1.88 10.34
N GLU A 61 11.14 0.60 10.14
CA GLU A 61 12.10 -0.39 9.64
C GLU A 61 12.13 -0.43 8.11
N SER A 62 13.30 -0.77 7.56
CA SER A 62 13.49 -0.96 6.12
C SER A 62 13.43 -2.44 5.74
N ILE A 63 12.89 -2.76 4.56
CA ILE A 63 12.74 -4.12 4.02
C ILE A 63 13.32 -4.23 2.62
N GLY A 64 14.05 -5.30 2.35
CA GLY A 64 14.53 -5.64 1.01
C GLY A 64 13.44 -6.31 0.17
N ILE A 65 13.42 -5.99 -1.13
CA ILE A 65 12.47 -6.57 -2.10
C ILE A 65 13.26 -7.15 -3.27
N THR A 66 13.05 -8.43 -3.57
CA THR A 66 13.64 -9.14 -4.71
C THR A 66 12.54 -9.51 -5.70
N SER A 67 12.77 -9.31 -7.00
CA SER A 67 11.89 -9.84 -8.03
C SER A 67 12.11 -11.34 -8.19
N LEU A 68 11.05 -12.15 -8.17
CA LEU A 68 11.16 -13.59 -8.47
C LEU A 68 11.30 -13.86 -9.96
N ASP A 69 10.89 -12.92 -10.83
CA ASP A 69 11.05 -13.04 -12.28
C ASP A 69 12.53 -13.00 -12.69
N THR A 70 13.29 -12.06 -12.13
CA THR A 70 14.72 -11.86 -12.47
C THR A 70 15.68 -12.45 -11.44
N GLY A 71 15.23 -12.64 -10.20
CA GLY A 71 16.09 -13.00 -9.07
C GLY A 71 16.94 -11.82 -8.53
N GLU A 72 16.72 -10.60 -9.03
CA GLU A 72 17.50 -9.42 -8.65
C GLU A 72 16.73 -8.51 -7.66
N PRO A 73 17.44 -7.74 -6.82
CA PRO A 73 16.82 -6.71 -6.00
C PRO A 73 16.08 -5.69 -6.86
N ILE A 74 14.88 -5.30 -6.46
CA ILE A 74 14.14 -4.23 -7.13
C ILE A 74 14.75 -2.90 -6.69
N ALA A 75 15.31 -2.15 -7.65
CA ALA A 75 15.77 -0.80 -7.39
C ALA A 75 14.56 0.08 -7.02
N ILE A 76 14.59 0.65 -5.83
CA ILE A 76 13.54 1.58 -5.36
C ILE A 76 14.06 2.98 -5.64
N ILE A 77 13.30 3.81 -6.34
CA ILE A 77 13.69 5.19 -6.58
C ILE A 77 13.15 6.05 -5.43
N SER A 78 14.03 6.80 -4.77
CA SER A 78 13.60 7.76 -3.76
C SER A 78 12.73 8.84 -4.42
N PRO A 79 11.52 9.11 -3.91
CA PRO A 79 10.67 10.17 -4.46
C PRO A 79 11.27 11.57 -4.23
N ASP A 80 12.12 11.73 -3.21
CA ASP A 80 12.72 13.03 -2.86
C ASP A 80 13.95 13.36 -3.71
N THR A 81 14.79 12.36 -3.99
CA THR A 81 16.10 12.54 -4.66
C THR A 81 16.15 12.00 -6.08
N GLY A 82 15.23 11.12 -6.47
CA GLY A 82 15.29 10.40 -7.75
C GLY A 82 16.40 9.35 -7.82
N GLU A 83 17.10 9.09 -6.72
CA GLU A 83 18.21 8.13 -6.67
C GLU A 83 17.74 6.73 -6.25
N PRO A 84 18.38 5.66 -6.75
CA PRO A 84 18.08 4.31 -6.32
C PRO A 84 18.52 4.08 -4.86
N ILE A 85 17.60 3.58 -4.04
CA ILE A 85 17.83 3.08 -2.69
C ILE A 85 17.65 1.55 -2.67
N ALA A 86 18.42 0.89 -1.80
CA ALA A 86 18.48 -0.57 -1.74
C ALA A 86 17.31 -1.23 -0.97
N THR A 87 16.59 -0.45 -0.14
CA THR A 87 15.57 -0.97 0.77
C THR A 87 14.38 -0.03 0.86
N PHE A 88 13.19 -0.59 1.06
CA PHE A 88 11.95 0.14 1.25
C PHE A 88 11.75 0.45 2.73
N THR A 89 11.77 1.72 3.14
CA THR A 89 11.52 2.11 4.54
C THR A 89 10.02 2.22 4.78
N VAL A 90 9.49 1.39 5.68
CA VAL A 90 8.07 1.37 6.01
C VAL A 90 7.75 2.52 6.97
N GLN A 91 6.95 3.48 6.55
CA GLN A 91 6.48 4.61 7.37
C GLN A 91 5.01 4.50 7.76
N SER A 92 4.23 3.63 7.12
CA SER A 92 2.87 3.33 7.55
C SER A 92 2.51 1.87 7.30
N ILE A 93 1.65 1.32 8.16
CA ILE A 93 1.09 -0.01 7.98
C ILE A 93 -0.43 0.09 8.10
N LYS A 94 -1.13 -0.28 7.03
CA LYS A 94 -2.60 -0.41 7.03
C LYS A 94 -2.95 -1.88 7.00
N TRP A 95 -3.73 -2.34 7.97
CA TRP A 95 -4.22 -3.72 8.05
C TRP A 95 -5.72 -3.77 7.82
N SER A 96 -6.19 -4.74 7.02
CA SER A 96 -7.62 -5.06 6.92
C SER A 96 -7.89 -6.46 7.45
N ARG A 97 -8.74 -6.53 8.47
CA ARG A 97 -9.22 -7.80 9.04
C ARG A 97 -10.02 -8.62 8.03
N GLU A 98 -10.79 -7.94 7.20
CA GLU A 98 -11.77 -8.57 6.30
C GLU A 98 -11.09 -9.37 5.19
N VAL A 99 -10.04 -8.80 4.60
CA VAL A 99 -9.27 -9.43 3.52
C VAL A 99 -7.95 -10.03 3.98
N LYS A 100 -7.59 -9.87 5.27
CA LYS A 100 -6.31 -10.32 5.85
C LYS A 100 -5.08 -9.83 5.08
N MET A 101 -5.14 -8.60 4.58
CA MET A 101 -4.05 -7.97 3.85
C MET A 101 -3.46 -6.81 4.65
N CYS A 102 -2.17 -6.56 4.42
CA CYS A 102 -1.50 -5.35 4.84
C CYS A 102 -0.94 -4.58 3.65
N TRP A 103 -0.97 -3.26 3.79
CA TRP A 103 -0.30 -2.32 2.90
C TRP A 103 0.79 -1.61 3.70
N LEU A 104 2.05 -1.84 3.31
CA LEU A 104 3.23 -1.23 3.92
C LEU A 104 3.62 -0.03 3.04
N GLY A 105 3.41 1.20 3.54
CA GLY A 105 3.67 2.43 2.81
C GLY A 105 5.01 3.07 3.18
N ASP A 106 5.62 3.77 2.23
CA ASP A 106 6.84 4.57 2.40
C ASP A 106 6.60 5.98 2.95
N THR A 107 5.34 6.36 3.17
CA THR A 107 4.94 7.63 3.80
C THR A 107 3.99 7.36 4.96
N ALA A 108 3.96 8.27 5.94
CA ALA A 108 3.02 8.20 7.06
C ALA A 108 1.55 8.36 6.62
N GLU A 109 1.31 9.00 5.47
CA GLU A 109 -0.02 9.28 4.93
C GLU A 109 -0.48 8.22 3.91
N GLN A 110 -1.07 8.63 2.79
CA GLN A 110 -1.45 7.74 1.70
C GLN A 110 -0.28 7.59 0.73
N SER A 111 0.50 6.53 0.93
CA SER A 111 1.57 6.16 -0.01
C SER A 111 1.07 5.87 -1.41
N LYS A 112 1.79 6.40 -2.40
CA LYS A 112 1.69 5.98 -3.80
C LYS A 112 2.47 4.67 -4.04
N SER A 113 3.63 4.54 -3.40
CA SER A 113 4.47 3.33 -3.40
C SER A 113 4.22 2.49 -2.16
N TYR A 114 3.87 1.22 -2.33
CA TYR A 114 3.57 0.35 -1.19
C TYR A 114 3.78 -1.13 -1.52
N ILE A 115 4.04 -1.89 -0.47
CA ILE A 115 4.09 -3.35 -0.51
C ILE A 115 2.73 -3.88 -0.08
N THR A 116 2.20 -4.86 -0.81
CA THR A 116 1.02 -5.63 -0.41
C THR A 116 1.46 -7.00 0.06
N VAL A 117 0.97 -7.43 1.22
CA VAL A 117 1.18 -8.78 1.77
C VAL A 117 -0.14 -9.39 2.23
N SER A 118 -0.25 -10.71 2.11
CA SER A 118 -1.46 -11.48 2.43
C SER A 118 -1.25 -12.38 3.65
N ASP A 119 -2.36 -12.87 4.22
CA ASP A 119 -2.38 -13.60 5.50
C ASP A 119 -1.77 -12.79 6.65
N CYS A 120 -1.99 -11.47 6.60
CA CYS A 120 -1.41 -10.52 7.53
C CYS A 120 -2.09 -10.56 8.90
N LYS A 121 -1.26 -10.54 9.95
CA LYS A 121 -1.62 -10.50 11.37
C LYS A 121 -0.98 -9.28 12.02
N LYS A 122 -1.74 -8.62 12.89
CA LYS A 122 -1.25 -7.56 13.78
C LYS A 122 -1.01 -8.12 15.19
#